data_AF-T0CXH4-F1
#
_entry.id   AF-T0CXH4-F1
#
_cell.length_a   1.000
_cell.length_b   1.000
_cell.length_c   1.000
_cell.angle_alpha   90.00
_cell.angle_beta   90.00
_cell.angle_gamma   90.00
#
_symmetry.space_group_name_H-M   'P 1'
#
loop_
_entity.id
_entity.type
_entity.pdbx_description
1 polymer ?
#
loop_
_entity_poly.entity_id
_entity_poly.type
_entity_poly.pdbx_seq_one_letter_code
_entity_poly.pdbx_strand_id
1 'polypeptide(L)' 'MTTHKHWEVDSICPKCEKVNKVVVPEGELVVLVQCMHCEHGYQYTHVVRDHTEVED' A
#
# COMPACT_ATOMS: atom_id res chain seq x y z
N MET A 1 -21.27 0.13 14.89
CA MET A 1 -20.12 -0.74 14.58
C MET A 1 -19.56 -0.17 13.29
N THR A 2 -18.53 0.66 13.38
CA THR A 2 -17.88 1.27 12.21
C THR A 2 -16.91 0.22 11.69
N THR A 3 -17.35 -0.58 10.72
CA THR A 3 -16.49 -1.49 9.98
C THR A 3 -15.54 -0.63 9.14
N HIS A 4 -14.28 -0.58 9.53
CA HIS A 4 -13.27 0.19 8.82
C HIS A 4 -12.82 -0.62 7.59
N LYS A 5 -13.53 -0.44 6.47
CA LYS A 5 -13.14 -1.00 5.18
C LYS A 5 -11.77 -0.45 4.77
N HIS A 6 -10.86 -1.36 4.46
CA HIS A 6 -9.54 -1.03 3.95
C HIS A 6 -9.21 -1.97 2.80
N TRP A 7 -8.31 -1.54 1.94
CA TRP A 7 -7.77 -2.39 0.89
C TRP A 7 -6.33 -2.77 1.21
N GLU A 8 -5.99 -4.03 0.95
CA GLU A 8 -4.61 -4.49 0.99
C GLU A 8 -4.04 -4.49 -0.43
N VAL A 9 -2.90 -3.82 -0.60
CA VAL A 9 -2.20 -3.74 -1.89
C VAL A 9 -0.75 -4.18 -1.76
N ASP A 10 -0.31 -5.01 -2.71
CA ASP A 10 1.09 -5.39 -2.87
C ASP A 10 1.80 -4.36 -3.74
N SER A 11 2.64 -3.55 -3.12
CA SER A 11 3.38 -2.48 -3.79
C SER A 11 4.85 -2.83 -3.96
N ILE A 12 5.30 -2.95 -5.20
CA ILE A 12 6.71 -3.21 -5.51
C ILE A 12 7.51 -1.91 -5.41
N CYS A 13 8.55 -1.92 -4.57
CA CYS A 13 9.45 -0.78 -4.45
C CYS A 13 10.29 -0.63 -5.74
N PRO A 14 10.29 0.54 -6.40
CA PRO A 14 11.05 0.74 -7.64
C PRO A 14 12.58 0.80 -7.40
N LYS A 15 13.03 0.85 -6.14
CA LYS A 15 14.46 0.93 -5.79
C LYS A 15 15.08 -0.43 -5.46
N CYS A 16 14.37 -1.28 -4.72
CA CYS A 16 14.89 -2.58 -4.29
C CYS A 16 14.09 -3.76 -4.84
N GLU A 17 13.05 -3.49 -5.64
CA GLU A 17 12.20 -4.48 -6.34
C GLU A 17 11.50 -5.48 -5.41
N LYS A 18 11.47 -5.19 -4.11
CA LYS A 18 10.77 -5.99 -3.10
C LYS A 18 9.35 -5.51 -2.91
N VAL A 19 8.45 -6.46 -2.69
CA VAL A 19 7.03 -6.21 -2.41
C VAL A 19 6.86 -5.66 -1.00
N ASN A 20 6.05 -4.62 -0.85
CA ASN A 20 5.59 -4.07 0.42
C ASN A 20 4.09 -4.24 0.48
N LYS A 21 3.60 -4.84 1.57
CA LYS A 21 2.17 -4.90 1.84
C LYS A 21 1.73 -3.58 2.46
N VAL A 22 0.74 -2.95 1.86
CA VAL A 22 0.25 -1.65 2.27
C VAL A 22 -1.24 -1.73 2.51
N VAL A 23 -1.66 -1.22 3.66
CA VAL A 23 -3.08 -1.06 3.98
C VAL A 23 -3.48 0.36 3.59
N VAL A 24 -4.47 0.48 2.71
CA VAL A 24 -4.97 1.75 2.23
C VAL A 24 -6.44 1.92 2.64
N PRO A 25 -6.89 3.14 2.97
CA PRO A 25 -8.30 3.40 3.18
C PRO A 25 -9.09 3.09 1.91
N GLU A 26 -10.31 2.58 2.06
CA GLU A 26 -11.28 2.50 0.97
C GLU A 26 -11.40 3.85 0.23
N GLY A 27 -11.29 3.83 -1.10
CA GLY A 27 -11.43 5.01 -1.95
C GLY A 27 -10.14 5.81 -2.23
N GLU A 28 -9.04 5.52 -1.53
CA GLU A 28 -7.73 6.13 -1.83
C GLU A 28 -7.06 5.43 -3.03
N LEU A 29 -7.04 6.12 -4.18
CA LEU A 29 -6.44 5.60 -5.41
C LEU A 29 -4.92 5.80 -5.48
N VAL A 30 -4.37 6.67 -4.63
CA VAL A 30 -2.96 7.09 -4.67
C VAL A 30 -2.46 7.18 -3.24
N VAL A 31 -1.49 6.35 -2.88
CA VAL A 31 -0.96 6.31 -1.51
C VAL A 31 0.55 6.45 -1.49
N LEU A 32 1.07 7.05 -0.42
CA LEU A 32 2.50 7.14 -0.18
C LEU A 32 2.96 5.88 0.57
N VAL A 33 3.79 5.08 -0.09
CA VAL A 33 4.34 3.83 0.47
C VAL A 33 5.77 4.08 0.92
N GLN A 34 6.04 3.79 2.19
CA GLN A 34 7.39 3.73 2.71
C GLN A 34 7.92 2.31 2.59
N CYS A 35 8.97 2.11 1.81
CA CYS A 35 9.57 0.80 1.64
C CYS A 35 10.29 0.35 2.92
N MET A 36 9.86 -0.76 3.51
CA MET A 36 10.48 -1.34 4.71
C MET A 36 11.81 -2.05 4.45
N HIS A 37 12.18 -2.22 3.18
CA HIS A 37 13.39 -2.92 2.77
C HIS A 37 14.58 -2.01 2.48
N CYS A 38 14.32 -0.73 2.20
CA CYS A 38 15.37 0.24 1.92
C CYS A 38 15.90 0.78 3.26
N GLU A 39 17.22 0.85 3.40
CA GLU A 39 17.94 1.24 4.64
C GLU A 39 17.54 2.62 5.21
N HIS A 40 16.87 3.46 4.40
CA HIS A 40 16.39 4.80 4.78
C HIS A 40 14.87 4.98 4.63
N GLY A 41 14.10 3.91 4.41
CA GLY A 41 12.65 4.02 4.21
C GLY A 41 12.30 4.80 2.95
N TYR A 42 12.74 4.32 1.78
CA TYR A 42 12.46 4.97 0.50
C TYR A 42 10.94 5.15 0.31
N GLN A 43 10.51 6.40 0.20
CA GLN A 43 9.11 6.74 -0.01
C GLN A 43 8.81 6.87 -1.49
N TYR A 44 7.71 6.27 -1.92
CA TYR A 44 7.25 6.33 -3.29
C TYR A 44 5.73 6.30 -3.35
N THR A 45 5.18 6.87 -4.40
CA THR A 45 3.74 6.85 -4.64
C THR A 45 3.35 5.55 -5.31
N HIS A 46 2.41 4.83 -4.71
CA HIS A 46 1.75 3.68 -5.33
C HIS A 46 0.37 4.10 -5.82
N VAL A 47 0.06 3.76 -7.07
CA VAL A 47 -1.28 3.95 -7.64
C VAL A 47 -2.02 2.64 -7.50
N VAL A 48 -3.08 2.64 -6.72
CA VAL A 48 -3.92 1.49 -6.42
C VAL A 48 -4.74 1.16 -7.68
N ARG A 49 -4.23 0.25 -8.51
CA ARG A 49 -4.91 -0.23 -9.73
C ARG A 49 -5.57 -1.59 -9.54
N ASP A 50 -4.97 -2.44 -8.71
CA ASP A 50 -5.45 -3.77 -8.36
C ASP A 50 -5.41 -3.85 -6.83
N HIS A 51 -6.57 -4.03 -6.21
CA HIS A 51 -6.70 -4.05 -4.75
C HIS A 51 -7.68 -5.13 -4.33
N THR A 52 -7.40 -5.77 -3.20
CA THR A 52 -8.34 -6.69 -2.57
C THR A 52 -9.13 -5.91 -1.51
N GLU A 53 -10.45 -5.83 -1.66
CA GLU A 53 -11.31 -5.25 -0.63
C GLU A 53 -11.38 -6.20 0.56
N VAL A 54 -11.07 -5.68 1.76
CA VAL A 54 -11.17 -6.40 3.02
C VAL A 54 -12.24 -5.72 3.88
N GLU A 55 -13.31 -6.45 4.18
CA GLU A 55 -14.34 -6.06 5.14
C GLU A 55 -14.01 -6.70 6.50
N ASP A 56 -13.94 -5.87 7.55
CA ASP A 56 -13.78 -6.31 8.97
C ASP A 56 -15.13 -6.72 9.58
#